data_AF-A0A1E4HKE7-F1
#
_entry.id   AF-A0A1E4HKE7-F1
#
_cell.length_a   1.000
_cell.length_b   1.000
_cell.length_c   1.000
_cell.angle_alpha   90.00
_cell.angle_beta   90.00
_cell.angle_gamma   90.00
#
_symmetry.space_group_name_H-M   'P 1'
#
loop_
_entity.id
_entity.type
_entity.pdbx_description
1 polymer ?
#
loop_
_entity_poly.entity_id
_entity_poly.type
_entity_poly.pdbx_seq_one_letter_code
_entity_poly.pdbx_strand_id
1 'polypeptide(L)'
;MQVNEQARLPTPRLQMRWEVNPDTESRYQYLCHYELVMPLGAHDIRREVYNDAGEMTEKRDELVVPMGGPSLRGSNTPPCVCGDGGDLYFDEPYRDGAHAKWDAEALGGLPVWVIALDGTPLPKPTNTQASCG
;
A
#
# COMPACT_ATOMS: atom_id res chain seq x y z
N MET A 1 -18.26 -16.80 16.46
CA MET A 1 -17.06 -16.00 16.13
C MET A 1 -17.31 -15.39 14.77
N GLN A 2 -17.55 -14.07 14.72
CA GLN A 2 -17.65 -13.36 13.46
C GLN A 2 -16.24 -13.23 12.89
N VAL A 3 -16.03 -13.85 11.72
CA VAL A 3 -14.84 -13.58 10.92
C VAL A 3 -14.97 -12.12 10.51
N ASN A 4 -14.05 -11.29 10.99
CA ASN A 4 -13.99 -9.89 10.62
C ASN A 4 -13.57 -9.86 9.14
N GLU A 5 -14.54 -9.83 8.22
CA GLU A 5 -14.28 -9.56 6.81
C GLU A 5 -13.75 -8.13 6.73
N GLN A 6 -12.43 -7.96 6.86
CA GLN A 6 -11.78 -6.76 6.37
C GLN A 6 -12.22 -6.61 4.91
N ALA A 7 -13.00 -5.56 4.63
CA ALA A 7 -13.52 -5.31 3.30
C ALA A 7 -12.36 -5.38 2.30
N ARG A 8 -12.42 -6.34 1.36
CA ARG A 8 -11.41 -6.47 0.32
C ARG A 8 -11.35 -5.16 -0.45
N LEU A 9 -10.16 -4.58 -0.54
CA LEU A 9 -9.94 -3.35 -1.32
C LEU A 9 -10.29 -3.59 -2.79
N PRO A 10 -10.74 -2.54 -3.51
CA PRO A 10 -11.03 -2.68 -4.93
C PRO A 10 -9.79 -3.13 -5.69
N THR A 11 -10.00 -3.92 -6.73
CA THR A 11 -8.96 -4.31 -7.70
C THR A 11 -9.48 -4.10 -9.12
N PRO A 12 -8.63 -3.65 -10.07
CA PRO A 12 -7.25 -3.18 -9.85
C PRO A 12 -7.20 -1.85 -9.07
N ARG A 13 -6.08 -1.61 -8.37
CA ARG A 13 -5.82 -0.36 -7.62
C ARG A 13 -4.34 -0.01 -7.64
N LEU A 14 -4.05 1.27 -7.43
CA LEU A 14 -2.72 1.70 -7.02
C LEU A 14 -2.69 1.81 -5.50
N GLN A 15 -1.60 1.37 -4.88
CA GLN A 15 -1.41 1.52 -3.44
C GLN A 15 -0.01 1.99 -3.08
N MET A 16 0.08 2.75 -2.00
CA MET A 16 1.31 3.20 -1.36
C MET A 16 1.34 2.60 0.04
N ARG A 17 2.17 1.58 0.25
CA ARG A 17 2.22 0.85 1.52
C ARG A 17 3.42 1.28 2.34
N TRP A 18 3.14 1.80 3.53
CA TRP A 18 4.17 2.14 4.50
C TRP A 18 4.68 0.89 5.21
N GLU A 19 5.98 0.88 5.47
CA GLU A 19 6.66 -0.16 6.22
C GLU A 19 7.77 0.48 7.08
N VAL A 20 8.05 -0.11 8.24
CA VAL A 20 9.24 0.26 9.02
C VAL A 20 10.47 -0.23 8.26
N ASN A 21 11.47 0.63 8.11
CA ASN A 21 12.71 0.20 7.49
C ASN A 21 13.40 -0.84 8.40
N PRO A 22 13.66 -2.08 7.91
CA PRO A 22 14.33 -3.09 8.72
C PRO A 22 15.80 -2.74 9.01
N ASP A 23 16.42 -1.87 8.21
CA ASP A 23 17.76 -1.35 8.48
C ASP A 23 17.72 -0.27 9.55
N THR A 24 17.97 -0.68 10.80
CA THR A 24 17.98 0.19 11.98
C THR A 24 19.15 1.19 12.01
N GLU A 25 20.19 0.99 11.20
CA GLU A 25 21.32 1.92 11.08
C GLU A 25 21.06 3.02 10.03
N SER A 26 20.00 2.85 9.22
CA SER A 26 19.60 3.82 8.21
C SER A 26 19.10 5.12 8.84
N ARG A 27 19.44 6.25 8.21
CA ARG A 27 18.83 7.55 8.52
C ARG A 27 17.34 7.62 8.14
N TYR A 28 16.82 6.63 7.41
CA TYR A 28 15.43 6.56 6.98
C TYR A 28 14.69 5.50 7.79
N GLN A 29 13.70 5.92 8.57
CA GLN A 29 12.95 5.04 9.47
C GLN A 29 11.82 4.30 8.74
N TYR A 30 11.36 4.81 7.59
CA TYR A 30 10.22 4.25 6.87
C TYR A 30 10.48 4.09 5.38
N LEU A 31 9.89 3.04 4.82
CA LEU A 31 9.82 2.74 3.40
C LEU A 31 8.38 2.91 2.94
N CYS A 32 8.17 3.51 1.76
CA CYS A 32 6.88 3.48 1.08
C CYS A 32 7.01 2.71 -0.23
N HIS A 33 6.28 1.60 -0.33
CA HIS A 33 6.22 0.77 -1.53
C HIS A 33 5.09 1.27 -2.42
N TYR A 34 5.43 1.74 -3.62
CA TYR A 34 4.45 2.11 -4.63
C TYR A 34 4.15 0.90 -5.52
N GLU A 35 2.89 0.46 -5.51
CA GLU A 35 2.49 -0.85 -6.03
C GLU A 35 1.21 -0.74 -6.88
N LEU A 36 1.16 -1.48 -7.99
CA LEU A 36 -0.06 -1.80 -8.71
C LEU A 36 -0.58 -3.16 -8.24
N VAL A 37 -1.81 -3.19 -7.74
CA VAL A 37 -2.46 -4.43 -7.33
C VAL A 37 -3.49 -4.84 -8.36
N MET A 38 -3.34 -6.05 -8.88
CA MET A 38 -4.20 -6.62 -9.92
C MET A 38 -4.95 -7.85 -9.41
N PRO A 39 -6.21 -8.07 -9.83
CA PRO A 39 -6.92 -9.28 -9.50
C PRO A 39 -6.32 -10.48 -10.27
N LEU A 40 -6.31 -11.64 -9.64
CA LEU A 40 -5.94 -12.90 -10.28
C LEU A 40 -7.18 -13.78 -10.48
N GLY A 41 -7.38 -14.25 -11.70
CA GLY A 41 -8.49 -15.14 -12.03
C GLY A 41 -8.32 -16.54 -11.42
N ALA A 42 -9.42 -17.27 -11.22
CA ALA A 42 -9.41 -18.54 -10.50
C ALA A 42 -8.38 -19.58 -11.01
N HIS A 43 -8.07 -19.56 -12.30
CA HIS A 43 -7.14 -20.47 -12.98
C HIS A 43 -5.79 -19.84 -13.32
N ASP A 44 -5.49 -18.66 -12.77
CA ASP A 44 -4.23 -17.98 -13.00
C ASP A 44 -3.10 -18.64 -12.21
N ILE A 45 -2.06 -19.12 -12.92
CA ILE A 45 -0.90 -19.79 -12.31
C ILE A 45 -0.16 -18.88 -11.32
N ARG A 46 -0.24 -17.56 -11.48
CA ARG A 46 0.40 -16.60 -10.57
C ARG A 46 -0.22 -16.62 -9.17
N ARG A 47 -1.40 -17.25 -9.01
CA ARG A 47 -2.04 -17.48 -7.70
C ARG A 47 -1.26 -18.46 -6.86
N GLU A 48 -0.54 -19.38 -7.49
CA GLU A 48 0.12 -20.48 -6.80
C GLU A 48 1.38 -19.96 -6.11
N VAL A 49 1.48 -20.21 -4.81
CA VAL A 49 2.67 -19.92 -4.01
C VAL A 49 3.29 -21.24 -3.60
N TYR A 50 4.60 -21.35 -3.83
CA TYR A 50 5.36 -22.56 -3.63
C TYR A 50 6.40 -22.35 -2.53
N ASN A 51 6.61 -23.37 -1.71
CA ASN A 51 7.73 -23.41 -0.77
C ASN A 51 9.04 -23.84 -1.47
N ASP A 52 10.14 -23.86 -0.73
CA ASP A 52 11.46 -24.27 -1.24
C ASP A 52 11.52 -25.76 -1.69
N ALA A 53 10.57 -26.58 -1.24
CA ALA A 53 10.43 -27.97 -1.65
C ALA A 53 9.61 -28.13 -2.95
N GLY A 54 9.08 -27.04 -3.51
CA GLY A 54 8.26 -27.05 -4.71
C GLY A 54 6.80 -27.47 -4.48
N GLU A 55 6.33 -27.48 -3.23
CA GLU A 55 4.94 -27.78 -2.90
C GLU A 55 4.11 -26.49 -2.85
N MET A 56 2.91 -26.52 -3.44
CA MET A 56 1.98 -25.39 -3.38
C MET A 56 1.41 -25.27 -1.97
N THR A 57 1.72 -24.16 -1.28
CA THR A 57 1.32 -23.92 0.10
C THR A 57 0.06 -23.07 0.23
N GLU A 58 -0.15 -22.13 -0.68
CA GLU A 58 -1.29 -21.21 -0.66
C GLU A 58 -1.70 -20.75 -2.06
N LYS A 59 -2.88 -20.13 -2.14
CA LYS A 59 -3.35 -19.42 -3.32
C LYS A 59 -3.67 -17.98 -2.96
N ARG A 60 -3.07 -17.03 -3.69
CA ARG A 60 -3.42 -15.60 -3.60
C ARG A 60 -4.48 -15.21 -4.61
N ASP A 61 -5.25 -14.18 -4.30
CA ASP A 61 -6.30 -13.63 -5.19
C ASP A 61 -5.85 -12.33 -5.89
N GLU A 62 -4.72 -11.77 -5.46
CA GLU A 62 -4.16 -10.52 -5.97
C GLU A 62 -2.68 -10.72 -6.33
N LEU A 63 -2.22 -10.01 -7.35
CA LEU A 63 -0.81 -9.82 -7.66
C LEU A 63 -0.41 -8.39 -7.35
N VAL A 64 0.62 -8.23 -6.52
CA VAL A 64 1.25 -6.96 -6.22
C VAL A 64 2.45 -6.78 -7.13
N VAL A 65 2.43 -5.74 -7.97
CA VAL A 65 3.52 -5.37 -8.88
C VAL A 65 4.16 -4.09 -8.36
N PRO A 66 5.44 -4.12 -7.92
CA PRO A 66 6.16 -2.90 -7.58
C PRO A 66 6.30 -2.00 -8.80
N MET A 67 5.92 -0.73 -8.67
CA MET A 67 6.04 0.28 -9.73
C MET A 67 7.43 0.93 -9.75
N GLY A 68 8.28 0.58 -8.79
CA GLY A 68 9.65 1.06 -8.63
C GLY A 68 10.26 0.57 -7.32
N GLY A 69 11.45 1.06 -6.98
CA GLY A 69 12.01 0.89 -5.64
C GLY A 69 11.25 1.73 -4.61
N PRO A 70 11.27 1.35 -3.32
CA PRO A 70 10.54 2.07 -2.29
C PRO A 70 11.11 3.48 -2.09
N SER A 71 10.22 4.45 -1.86
CA SER A 71 10.60 5.77 -1.39
C SER A 71 11.03 5.70 0.07
N LEU A 72 12.08 6.45 0.41
CA LEU A 72 12.64 6.49 1.76
C LEU A 72 12.18 7.75 2.50
N ARG A 73 11.76 7.61 3.76
CA ARG A 73 11.38 8.73 4.63
C ARG A 73 12.16 8.68 5.93
N GLY A 74 12.81 9.80 6.24
CA GLY A 74 13.38 10.08 7.56
C GLY A 74 12.41 10.92 8.37
N SER A 75 11.90 10.40 9.48
CA SER A 75 10.91 11.05 10.34
C SER A 75 10.94 10.42 11.73
N ASN A 76 10.74 11.22 12.77
CA ASN A 76 10.49 10.74 14.14
C ASN A 76 9.02 10.43 14.40
N THR A 77 8.14 10.81 13.47
CA THR A 77 6.69 10.56 13.54
C THR A 77 6.32 9.45 12.56
N PRO A 78 5.56 8.43 13.01
CA PRO A 78 5.03 7.39 12.13
C PRO A 78 4.19 7.99 11.00
N PRO A 79 4.30 7.48 9.76
CA PRO A 79 3.44 7.89 8.68
C PRO A 79 1.97 7.54 8.97
N CYS A 80 1.06 8.29 8.34
CA CYS A 80 -0.40 8.15 8.47
C CYS A 80 -0.98 8.48 9.85
N VAL A 81 -0.19 8.92 10.84
CA VAL A 81 -0.70 9.25 12.19
C VAL A 81 -0.63 10.76 12.42
N CYS A 82 -1.75 11.37 12.82
CA CYS A 82 -1.85 12.79 13.09
C CYS A 82 -1.88 13.08 14.60
N GLY A 83 -0.87 13.84 15.07
CA GLY A 83 -0.75 14.32 16.44
C GLY A 83 -0.74 13.22 17.52
N ASP A 84 -0.87 13.65 18.77
CA ASP A 84 -0.88 12.75 19.95
C ASP A 84 -2.19 11.95 20.07
N GLY A 85 -3.21 12.27 19.25
CA GLY A 85 -4.54 11.66 19.27
C GLY A 85 -4.66 10.35 18.49
N GLY A 86 -3.68 10.02 17.63
CA GLY A 86 -3.68 8.76 16.88
C GLY A 86 -4.62 8.72 15.67
N ASP A 87 -5.18 9.86 15.26
CA ASP A 87 -6.08 9.93 14.10
C ASP A 87 -5.32 9.57 12.81
N LEU A 88 -5.93 8.73 11.97
CA LEU A 88 -5.30 8.31 10.72
C LEU A 88 -5.59 9.30 9.58
N TYR A 89 -4.58 9.61 8.78
CA TYR A 89 -4.72 10.45 7.58
C TYR A 89 -3.99 9.86 6.38
N PHE A 90 -4.44 10.24 5.17
CA PHE A 90 -3.83 9.81 3.92
C PHE A 90 -2.46 10.46 3.74
N ASP A 91 -1.41 9.73 4.10
CA ASP A 91 -0.03 10.21 4.06
C ASP A 91 0.66 9.80 2.76
N GLU A 92 0.57 10.68 1.76
CA GLU A 92 1.24 10.49 0.48
C GLU A 92 2.73 10.87 0.54
N PRO A 93 3.64 10.01 0.05
CA PRO A 93 5.03 10.42 -0.17
C PRO A 93 5.06 11.52 -1.24
N TYR A 94 5.82 12.58 -1.00
CA TYR A 94 5.87 13.76 -1.85
C TYR A 94 6.05 13.45 -3.35
N ARG A 95 6.92 12.49 -3.71
CA ARG A 95 7.15 12.09 -5.11
C ARG A 95 6.11 11.09 -5.61
N ASP A 96 5.89 10.01 -4.88
CA ASP A 96 5.02 8.92 -5.34
C ASP A 96 3.54 9.32 -5.38
N GLY A 97 3.11 10.25 -4.54
CA GLY A 97 1.72 10.74 -4.51
C GLY A 97 1.29 11.43 -5.81
N ALA A 98 2.19 12.19 -6.43
CA ALA A 98 1.94 12.83 -7.73
C ALA A 98 1.92 11.79 -8.87
N HIS A 99 2.88 10.85 -8.85
CA HIS A 99 2.94 9.77 -9.84
C HIS A 99 1.72 8.84 -9.76
N ALA A 100 1.30 8.45 -8.56
CA ALA A 100 0.11 7.62 -8.36
C ALA A 100 -1.16 8.27 -8.92
N LYS A 101 -1.25 9.61 -8.88
CA LYS A 101 -2.36 10.33 -9.54
C LYS A 101 -2.27 10.23 -11.06
N TRP A 102 -1.11 10.52 -11.65
CA TRP A 102 -0.94 10.47 -13.11
C TRP A 102 -1.11 9.06 -13.66
N ASP A 103 -0.56 8.07 -12.98
CA ASP A 103 -0.69 6.66 -13.35
C ASP A 103 -2.13 6.18 -13.19
N ALA A 104 -2.84 6.60 -12.13
CA ALA A 104 -4.26 6.30 -11.98
C ALA A 104 -5.06 6.79 -13.18
N GLU A 105 -4.83 8.04 -13.61
CA GLU A 105 -5.47 8.64 -14.79
C GLU A 105 -5.11 7.87 -16.07
N ALA A 106 -3.82 7.58 -16.28
CA ALA A 106 -3.33 6.84 -17.45
C ALA A 106 -3.86 5.40 -17.54
N LEU A 107 -4.12 4.76 -16.40
CA LEU A 107 -4.63 3.40 -16.28
C LEU A 107 -6.17 3.32 -16.23
N GLY A 108 -6.87 4.40 -16.59
CA GLY A 108 -8.33 4.41 -16.72
C GLY A 108 -9.08 4.78 -15.44
N GLY A 109 -8.45 5.58 -14.56
CA GLY A 109 -9.06 6.10 -13.34
C GLY A 109 -9.04 5.12 -12.17
N LEU A 110 -7.92 4.41 -11.96
CA LEU A 110 -7.80 3.45 -10.86
C LEU A 110 -7.91 4.14 -9.49
N PRO A 111 -8.52 3.49 -8.49
CA PRO A 111 -8.53 4.01 -7.13
C PRO A 111 -7.10 3.96 -6.54
N VAL A 112 -6.76 5.01 -5.77
CA VAL A 112 -5.47 5.14 -5.09
C VAL A 112 -5.66 5.00 -3.59
N TRP A 113 -4.83 4.18 -2.96
CA TRP A 113 -4.87 3.91 -1.52
C TRP A 113 -3.51 4.13 -0.87
N VAL A 114 -3.51 4.48 0.42
CA VAL A 114 -2.36 4.36 1.31
C VAL A 114 -2.66 3.21 2.27
N ILE A 115 -1.67 2.36 2.52
CA ILE A 115 -1.73 1.33 3.55
C ILE A 115 -0.80 1.78 4.69
N ALA A 116 -1.39 2.07 5.85
CA ALA A 116 -0.65 2.48 7.05
C ALA A 116 0.18 1.32 7.63
N LEU A 117 1.05 1.63 8.61
CA LEU A 117 1.95 0.64 9.22
C LEU A 117 1.23 -0.53 9.91
N ASP A 118 0.01 -0.30 10.40
CA ASP A 118 -0.84 -1.32 11.02
C ASP A 118 -1.68 -2.10 9.99
N GLY A 119 -1.50 -1.81 8.70
CA GLY A 119 -2.27 -2.39 7.60
C GLY A 119 -3.59 -1.67 7.30
N THR A 120 -3.93 -0.59 8.02
CA THR A 120 -5.17 0.15 7.80
C THR A 120 -5.16 0.83 6.43
N PRO A 121 -6.15 0.57 5.56
CA PRO A 121 -6.22 1.21 4.26
C PRO A 121 -6.95 2.55 4.31
N LEU A 122 -6.34 3.57 3.70
CA LEU A 122 -6.83 4.93 3.65
C LEU A 122 -7.03 5.34 2.18
N PRO A 123 -8.26 5.67 1.74
CA PRO A 123 -8.52 6.04 0.35
C PRO A 123 -7.97 7.45 0.08
N LYS A 124 -7.48 7.69 -1.15
CA LYS A 124 -7.09 9.04 -1.55
C LYS A 124 -8.30 9.98 -1.48
N PRO A 125 -8.23 11.11 -0.74
CA PRO A 125 -9.32 12.07 -0.66
C PRO A 125 -9.67 12.63 -2.04
N THR A 126 -10.97 12.79 -2.32
CA THR A 126 -11.45 13.41 -3.57
C THR A 126 -11.38 14.94 -3.57
N ASN A 127 -11.26 15.56 -2.39
CA ASN A 127 -11.09 17.00 -2.19
C ASN A 127 -9.78 17.27 -1.41
N THR A 128 -9.17 18.45 -1.60
CA THR A 128 -7.84 18.85 -1.07
C THR A 128 -7.75 18.99 0.47
N GLN A 129 -8.54 18.25 1.24
CA GLN A 129 -8.51 18.27 2.70
C GLN A 129 -8.39 16.85 3.25
N ALA A 130 -7.13 16.41 3.40
CA ALA A 130 -6.75 15.46 4.44
C ALA A 130 -5.24 15.59 4.70
N SER A 131 -4.76 16.81 4.94
CA SER A 131 -3.43 17.00 5.51
C SER A 131 -3.58 17.09 7.02
N CYS A 132 -2.79 16.30 7.76
CA CYS A 132 -2.50 16.61 9.15
C CYS A 132 -1.91 18.04 9.19
N GLY A 133 -2.46 18.89 10.06
CA GLY A 133 -2.12 20.32 10.16
C GLY A 133 -0.74 20.59 10.73
#